data_AF-A0A2V8WMP0-F1
#
_entry.id   AF-A0A2V8WMP0-F1
#
_cell.length_a   1.000
_cell.length_b   1.000
_cell.length_c   1.000
_cell.angle_alpha   90.00
_cell.angle_beta   90.00
_cell.angle_gamma   90.00
#
_symmetry.space_group_name_H-M   'P 1'
#
loop_
_entity.id
_entity.type
_entity.pdbx_description
1 polymer ?
#
loop_
_entity_poly.entity_id
_entity_poly.type
_entity_poly.pdbx_seq_one_letter_code
_entity_poly.pdbx_strand_id
1 'polypeptide(L)'
;ENLIFTSRNGTPMNPKNLLRRILQPACRKLNLPVISWHSFRHTHATLLGEVGESLRTAQAILGHSDLKTTLNIYTHAIPESQKRAVEKVAGLVFPSVPEFSAGTENGKVN
;
A
#
# COMPACT_ATOMS: atom_id res chain seq x y z
N GLU A 1 -16.38 -5.95 -14.44
CA GLU A 1 -15.24 -5.53 -13.58
C GLU A 1 -14.06 -6.43 -13.84
N ASN A 2 -12.90 -5.86 -14.19
CA ASN A 2 -11.67 -6.62 -14.42
C ASN A 2 -10.89 -6.71 -13.10
N LEU A 3 -10.46 -7.91 -12.72
CA LEU A 3 -9.65 -8.14 -11.53
C LEU A 3 -8.19 -7.74 -11.81
N ILE A 4 -7.60 -6.92 -10.93
CA ILE A 4 -6.17 -6.55 -11.00
C ILE A 4 -5.27 -7.70 -10.57
N PHE A 5 -5.70 -8.49 -9.57
CA PHE A 5 -4.96 -9.65 -9.07
C PHE A 5 -5.73 -10.95 -9.31
N THR A 6 -5.45 -11.58 -10.44
CA THR A 6 -6.07 -12.86 -10.84
C THR A 6 -5.16 -14.04 -10.52
N SER A 7 -5.79 -15.18 -10.25
CA SER A 7 -5.13 -16.48 -10.35
C SER A 7 -4.89 -16.82 -11.82
N ARG A 8 -4.07 -17.85 -12.09
CA ARG A 8 -3.81 -18.34 -13.45
C ARG A 8 -5.09 -18.72 -14.22
N ASN A 9 -6.18 -18.99 -13.52
CA ASN A 9 -7.46 -19.39 -14.10
C ASN A 9 -8.46 -18.21 -14.19
N GLY A 10 -8.00 -16.96 -14.03
CA GLY A 10 -8.85 -15.76 -14.09
C GLY A 10 -9.73 -15.52 -12.86
N THR A 11 -9.62 -16.35 -11.83
CA THR A 11 -10.38 -16.22 -10.58
C THR A 11 -9.71 -15.26 -9.59
N PRO A 12 -10.43 -14.71 -8.60
CA PRO A 12 -9.83 -13.90 -7.54
C PRO A 12 -8.70 -14.64 -6.82
N MET A 13 -7.57 -13.96 -6.62
CA MET A 13 -6.45 -14.54 -5.91
C MET A 13 -6.81 -14.74 -4.42
N ASN A 14 -6.56 -15.94 -3.89
CA ASN A 14 -6.82 -16.23 -2.48
C ASN A 14 -5.63 -15.76 -1.60
N PRO A 15 -5.83 -14.79 -0.68
CA PRO A 15 -4.76 -14.23 0.12
C PRO A 15 -4.15 -15.24 1.11
N LYS A 16 -4.91 -16.24 1.58
CA LYS A 16 -4.38 -17.30 2.45
C LYS A 16 -3.41 -18.21 1.68
N ASN A 17 -3.72 -18.49 0.41
CA ASN A 17 -2.82 -19.29 -0.44
C ASN A 17 -1.53 -18.53 -0.73
N LEU A 18 -1.62 -17.23 -1.03
CA LEU A 18 -0.45 -16.38 -1.24
C LEU A 18 0.43 -16.32 0.02
N LEU A 19 -0.18 -16.13 1.19
CA LEU A 19 0.51 -16.13 2.47
C LEU A 19 1.27 -17.45 2.72
N ARG A 20 0.57 -18.59 2.58
CA ARG A 20 1.11 -19.91 2.89
C ARG A 20 2.15 -20.39 1.89
N ARG A 21 1.97 -20.10 0.60
CA ARG A 21 2.79 -20.67 -0.48
C ARG A 21 3.97 -19.79 -0.87
N ILE A 22 3.89 -18.49 -0.64
CA ILE A 22 4.91 -17.54 -1.09
C ILE A 22 5.54 -16.84 0.11
N LEU A 23 4.71 -16.19 0.95
CA LEU A 23 5.24 -15.31 1.99
C LEU A 23 5.93 -16.08 3.14
N GLN A 24 5.25 -17.10 3.69
CA GLN A 24 5.82 -17.90 4.78
C GLN A 24 7.10 -18.64 4.36
N PRO A 25 7.19 -19.28 3.17
CA PRO A 25 8.44 -19.86 2.70
C PRO A 25 9.56 -18.84 2.49
N ALA A 26 9.25 -17.63 1.99
CA ALA A 26 10.24 -16.57 1.84
C ALA A 26 10.81 -16.13 3.20
N CYS A 27 9.97 -15.93 4.21
CA CYS A 27 10.43 -15.60 5.57
C CYS A 27 11.32 -16.70 6.16
N ARG A 28 10.94 -17.98 5.98
CA ARG A 28 11.77 -19.10 6.45
C ARG A 28 13.14 -19.12 5.78
N LYS A 29 13.22 -18.88 4.47
CA LYS A 29 14.51 -18.81 3.74
C LYS A 29 15.41 -17.69 4.25
N LEU A 30 14.81 -16.58 4.69
CA LEU A 30 15.51 -15.40 5.20
C LEU A 30 15.71 -15.42 6.73
N ASN A 31 15.36 -16.52 7.41
CA ASN A 31 15.35 -16.62 8.88
C ASN A 31 14.57 -15.48 9.58
N LEU A 32 13.51 -15.01 8.96
CA LEU A 32 12.61 -14.00 9.51
C LEU A 32 11.44 -14.66 10.28
N PRO A 33 10.88 -13.97 11.28
CA PRO A 33 9.67 -14.43 11.96
C PRO A 33 8.51 -14.58 10.96
N VAL A 34 7.54 -15.43 11.31
CA VAL A 34 6.36 -15.66 10.46
C VAL A 34 5.52 -14.38 10.43
N ILE A 35 5.53 -13.68 9.30
CA ILE A 35 4.73 -12.48 9.09
C ILE A 35 3.33 -12.82 8.56
N SER A 36 2.36 -11.98 8.91
CA SER A 36 0.99 -12.03 8.41
C SER A 36 0.69 -10.81 7.53
N TRP A 37 -0.48 -10.79 6.87
CA TRP A 37 -0.93 -9.59 6.15
C TRP A 37 -1.04 -8.36 7.06
N HIS A 38 -1.40 -8.55 8.34
CA HIS A 38 -1.46 -7.47 9.32
C HIS A 38 -0.08 -6.93 9.66
N SER A 39 0.97 -7.76 9.59
CA SER A 39 2.35 -7.33 9.85
C SER A 39 2.77 -6.21 8.89
N PHE A 40 2.43 -6.32 7.61
CA PHE A 40 2.70 -5.24 6.64
C PHE A 40 1.95 -3.95 6.98
N ARG A 41 0.69 -4.06 7.40
CA ARG A 41 -0.11 -2.90 7.84
C ARG A 41 0.50 -2.23 9.07
N HIS A 42 0.97 -3.02 10.04
CA HIS A 42 1.65 -2.50 11.23
C HIS A 42 2.98 -1.84 10.87
N THR A 43 3.79 -2.46 9.99
CA THR A 43 5.02 -1.84 9.49
C THR A 43 4.74 -0.50 8.83
N HIS A 44 3.71 -0.42 7.98
CA HIS A 44 3.33 0.85 7.36
C HIS A 44 2.90 1.91 8.38
N ALA A 45 2.14 1.53 9.42
CA ALA A 45 1.74 2.43 10.49
C ALA A 45 2.95 2.95 11.29
N THR A 46 3.91 2.08 11.60
CA THR A 46 5.15 2.45 12.28
C THR A 46 5.96 3.43 11.42
N LEU A 47 6.15 3.13 10.13
CA LEU A 47 6.88 4.01 9.21
C LEU A 47 6.23 5.39 9.07
N LEU A 48 4.89 5.44 9.01
CA LEU A 48 4.14 6.71 9.01
C LEU A 48 4.38 7.52 10.30
N GLY A 49 4.55 6.86 11.44
CA GLY A 49 4.94 7.50 12.69
C GLY A 49 6.39 8.02 12.67
N GLU A 50 7.31 7.25 12.10
CA GLU A 50 8.73 7.63 12.02
C GLU A 50 8.97 8.85 11.12
N VAL A 51 8.21 9.02 10.04
CA VAL A 51 8.31 10.21 9.17
C VAL A 51 7.66 11.48 9.75
N GLY A 52 7.18 11.41 11.00
CA GLY A 52 6.61 12.53 11.74
C GLY A 52 5.25 13.00 11.24
N GLU A 53 4.49 12.12 10.57
CA GLU A 53 3.18 12.48 10.04
C GLU A 53 2.09 12.51 11.12
N SER A 54 1.04 13.29 10.88
CA SER A 54 -0.05 13.41 11.86
C SER A 54 -0.82 12.09 11.98
N LEU A 55 -1.23 11.73 13.20
CA LEU A 55 -2.05 10.54 13.46
C LEU A 55 -3.32 10.51 12.59
N ARG A 56 -3.92 11.69 12.32
CA ARG A 56 -5.09 11.83 11.45
C ARG A 56 -4.78 11.49 9.99
N THR A 57 -3.62 11.92 9.48
CA THR A 57 -3.13 11.57 8.14
C THR A 57 -2.85 10.06 8.05
N ALA A 58 -2.17 9.49 9.05
CA ALA A 58 -1.86 8.07 9.09
C ALA A 58 -3.11 7.19 9.14
N GLN A 59 -4.12 7.58 9.94
CA GLN A 59 -5.43 6.92 9.98
C GLN A 59 -6.17 7.00 8.64
N ALA A 60 -6.12 8.14 7.96
CA ALA A 60 -6.74 8.29 6.64
C ALA A 60 -6.06 7.39 5.59
N ILE A 61 -4.73 7.29 5.60
CA ILE A 61 -3.94 6.45 4.68
C ILE A 61 -4.14 4.96 4.93
N LEU A 62 -4.09 4.53 6.20
CA LEU A 62 -4.36 3.13 6.57
C LEU A 62 -5.84 2.78 6.32
N GLY A 63 -6.72 3.78 6.26
CA GLY A 63 -8.14 3.64 5.99
C GLY A 63 -8.96 3.40 7.26
N HIS A 64 -10.11 4.10 7.32
CA HIS A 64 -11.43 3.58 7.70
C HIS A 64 -11.41 2.16 8.27
N SER A 65 -11.11 1.99 9.56
CA SER A 65 -10.89 0.69 10.22
C SER A 65 -12.14 -0.20 10.31
N ASP A 66 -13.27 0.23 9.78
CA ASP A 66 -14.49 -0.56 9.65
C ASP A 66 -15.04 -0.45 8.23
N LEU A 67 -15.39 -1.59 7.66
CA LEU A 67 -15.70 -1.85 6.24
C LEU A 67 -16.83 -0.99 5.63
N LYS A 68 -17.51 -0.16 6.43
CA LYS A 68 -18.79 0.47 6.06
C LYS A 68 -18.66 1.78 5.28
N THR A 69 -17.49 2.40 5.19
CA THR A 69 -17.29 3.70 4.49
C THR A 69 -16.48 3.62 3.20
N THR A 70 -15.85 2.47 2.94
CA THR A 70 -14.83 2.29 1.89
C THR A 70 -15.38 2.43 0.46
N LEU A 71 -16.70 2.31 0.23
CA LEU A 71 -17.27 2.39 -1.12
C LEU A 71 -17.53 3.83 -1.60
N ASN A 72 -17.72 4.80 -0.69
CA ASN A 72 -18.16 6.16 -1.06
C ASN A 72 -17.02 7.19 -1.19
N ILE A 73 -15.79 6.86 -0.78
CA ILE A 73 -14.74 7.87 -0.55
C ILE A 73 -13.61 7.84 -1.59
N TYR A 74 -13.38 6.72 -2.29
CA TYR A 74 -12.39 6.67 -3.37
C TYR A 74 -12.72 7.55 -4.58
N THR A 75 -13.90 8.15 -4.62
CA THR A 75 -14.32 9.13 -5.64
C THR A 75 -13.79 10.55 -5.37
N HIS A 76 -13.21 10.83 -4.19
CA HIS A 76 -12.69 12.14 -3.84
C HIS A 76 -11.16 12.18 -3.82
N ALA A 77 -10.62 13.29 -4.34
CA ALA A 77 -9.18 13.53 -4.45
C ALA A 77 -8.44 13.25 -3.14
N ILE A 78 -7.35 12.47 -3.23
CA ILE A 78 -6.46 12.20 -2.10
C ILE A 78 -5.87 13.54 -1.63
N PRO A 79 -6.02 13.94 -0.35
CA PRO A 79 -5.41 15.16 0.16
C PRO A 79 -3.89 15.15 -0.01
N GLU A 80 -3.32 16.29 -0.42
CA GLU A 80 -1.87 16.47 -0.61
C GLU A 80 -1.02 16.07 0.61
N SER A 81 -1.57 16.16 1.83
CA SER A 81 -0.91 15.68 3.04
C SER A 81 -0.73 14.16 3.07
N GLN A 82 -1.70 13.40 2.55
CA GLN A 82 -1.59 11.94 2.46
C GLN A 82 -0.57 11.52 1.40
N LYS A 83 -0.55 12.23 0.27
CA LYS A 83 0.43 12.01 -0.81
C LYS A 83 1.87 12.20 -0.30
N ARG A 84 2.16 13.34 0.33
CA ARG A 84 3.48 13.61 0.91
C ARG A 84 3.91 12.58 1.96
N ALA A 85 2.98 12.15 2.80
CA ALA A 85 3.25 11.13 3.82
C ALA A 85 3.69 9.79 3.19
N VAL A 86 2.98 9.35 2.14
CA VAL A 86 3.32 8.12 1.40
C VAL A 86 4.65 8.26 0.67
N GLU A 87 4.93 9.42 0.06
CA GLU A 87 6.20 9.71 -0.61
C GLU A 87 7.40 9.62 0.36
N LYS A 88 7.28 10.19 1.57
CA LYS A 88 8.32 10.08 2.59
C LYS A 88 8.57 8.64 3.02
N VAL A 89 7.51 7.86 3.24
CA VAL A 89 7.63 6.43 3.57
C VAL A 89 8.27 5.65 2.41
N ALA A 90 7.92 5.97 1.17
CA ALA A 90 8.55 5.38 -0.01
C ALA A 90 10.07 5.67 -0.05
N GLY A 91 10.50 6.89 0.28
CA GLY A 91 11.91 7.24 0.39
C GLY A 91 12.68 6.43 1.43
N LEU A 92 12.04 6.03 2.54
CA LEU A 92 12.65 5.15 3.55
C LEU A 92 12.77 3.69 3.07
N VAL A 93 11.75 3.18 2.38
CA VAL A 93 11.68 1.77 1.96
C VAL A 93 12.47 1.51 0.67
N PHE A 94 12.56 2.52 -0.20
CA PHE A 94 13.13 2.41 -1.54
C PHE A 94 14.23 3.45 -1.79
N PRO A 95 15.29 3.52 -0.96
CA PRO A 95 16.33 4.56 -1.08
C PRO A 95 17.12 4.51 -2.40
N SER A 96 17.02 3.41 -3.15
CA SER A 96 17.73 3.18 -4.42
C SER A 96 16.80 3.03 -5.63
N VAL A 97 15.48 3.20 -5.47
CA VAL A 97 14.55 3.16 -6.60
C VAL A 97 14.41 4.58 -7.15
N PRO A 98 14.72 4.83 -8.44
CA PRO A 98 14.52 6.13 -9.04
C PRO A 98 13.04 6.54 -8.91
N GLU A 99 12.80 7.80 -8.53
CA GLU A 99 11.44 8.33 -8.45
C GLU A 99 10.72 8.06 -9.77
N PHE A 100 9.56 7.39 -9.69
CA PHE A 100 8.74 7.17 -10.85
C PHE A 100 8.20 8.54 -11.29
N SER A 101 8.86 9.15 -12.27
CA SER A 101 8.41 10.39 -12.91
C SER A 101 7.11 10.10 -13.65
N ALA A 102 5.99 10.24 -12.95
CA ALA A 102 4.67 10.29 -13.56
C ALA A 102 4.70 11.41 -14.61
N GLY A 103 4.54 11.04 -15.88
CA GLY A 103 4.58 11.96 -17.01
C GLY A 103 3.71 13.18 -16.74
N THR A 104 4.33 14.36 -16.83
CA THR A 104 3.61 15.62 -16.94
C THR A 104 2.97 15.67 -18.32
N GLU A 105 1.79 15.11 -18.49
CA GLU A 105 0.93 15.41 -19.65
C GLU A 105 0.16 16.70 -19.37
N ASN A 106 0.88 17.83 -19.33
CA ASN A 106 0.30 19.14 -19.59
C ASN A 106 0.31 19.38 -21.10
N GLY A 107 -0.57 18.67 -21.81
CA GLY A 107 -0.83 18.87 -23.24
C GLY A 107 -2.07 19.73 -23.42
N LYS A 108 -1.85 21.03 -23.68
CA LYS A 108 -2.86 21.99 -24.17
C LYS A 108 -3.61 21.37 -25.36
N VAL A 109 -4.93 21.31 -25.28
CA VAL A 109 -5.78 21.07 -26.46
C VAL A 109 -6.07 22.44 -27.05
N ASN A 110 -5.45 22.72 -28.21
CA ASN A 110 -5.96 23.69 -29.18
C ASN A 110 -7.12 23.04 -29.94
#